data_AF-A0A4R2L3A6-F1
#
_entry.id   AF-A0A4R2L3A6-F1
#
_cell.length_a   1.000
_cell.length_b   1.000
_cell.length_c   1.000
_cell.angle_alpha   90.00
_cell.angle_beta   90.00
_cell.angle_gamma   90.00
#
_symmetry.space_group_name_H-M   'P 1'
#
loop_
_entity.id
_entity.type
_entity.pdbx_description
1 polymer ?
#
loop_
_entity_poly.entity_id
_entity_poly.type
_entity_poly.pdbx_seq_one_letter_code
_entity_poly.pdbx_strand_id
1 'polypeptide(L)'
;MTEEIRRPFRDAQKDVETVREVPDTPQTRAPAYRLAFADPEFLWRDELRPVRLQLELMKPELLMKEYGIESTIVLFGSARIPEPARRAEARTETLADFTRYYDEARKFARMMTEKSQQNGKHHVIVTGGGPGIMEAGNRGAAEAGGVSIGLNIVLPHEQAPNEYVTPDLCFNFHYFGIRKMHFLLRAAAIAIFPGGFGTLDEMFEALTLIQTERMDPVPFLLFGRDFWEKVVNWDALAEAGTIARRDLDLFTYVETAEEAVKVIEEWTPRR
;
A
#
# COMPACT_ATOMS: atom_id res chain seq x y z
N MET A 1 8.64 34.50 1.39
CA MET A 1 9.86 34.82 2.15
C MET A 1 9.80 34.03 3.45
N THR A 2 10.32 32.81 3.45
CA THR A 2 10.53 32.03 4.67
C THR A 2 11.83 32.55 5.29
N GLU A 3 11.78 33.06 6.52
CA GLU A 3 12.97 33.42 7.29
C GLU A 3 13.90 32.20 7.36
N GLU A 4 15.15 32.37 6.93
CA GLU A 4 16.19 31.36 7.14
C GLU A 4 16.39 31.17 8.65
N ILE A 5 15.82 30.09 9.18
CA ILE A 5 16.06 29.66 10.55
C ILE A 5 17.57 29.45 10.70
N ARG A 6 18.23 30.30 11.50
CA ARG A 6 19.65 30.20 11.79
C ARG A 6 19.93 28.88 12.51
N ARG A 7 20.43 27.87 11.78
CA ARG A 7 20.84 26.57 12.35
C ARG A 7 22.27 26.68 12.90
N PRO A 8 22.49 26.40 14.20
CA PRO A 8 23.84 26.50 14.80
C PRO A 8 24.77 25.36 14.36
N PHE A 9 24.21 24.21 13.96
CA PHE A 9 24.96 23.07 13.45
C PHE A 9 24.99 23.07 11.92
N ARG A 10 26.09 22.54 11.36
CA ARG A 10 26.31 22.43 9.92
C ARG A 10 25.39 21.36 9.31
N ASP A 11 25.10 21.50 8.01
CA ASP A 11 24.24 20.57 7.28
C ASP A 11 25.00 19.32 6.81
N ALA A 12 24.37 18.15 6.90
CA ALA A 12 24.99 16.87 6.56
C ALA A 12 25.39 16.77 5.07
N GLN A 13 24.64 17.40 4.15
CA GLN A 13 24.97 17.40 2.72
C GLN A 13 26.28 18.16 2.45
N LYS A 14 26.49 19.28 3.15
CA LYS A 14 27.73 20.07 3.03
C LYS A 14 28.97 19.27 3.44
N ASP A 15 28.83 18.38 4.44
CA ASP A 15 29.94 17.51 4.86
C ASP A 15 30.24 16.43 3.83
N VAL A 16 29.23 15.84 3.20
CA VAL A 16 29.42 14.90 2.08
C VAL A 16 30.16 15.57 0.92
N GLU A 17 29.82 16.81 0.60
CA GLU A 17 30.50 17.59 -0.44
C GLU A 17 31.95 17.90 -0.05
N THR A 18 32.19 18.37 1.17
CA THR A 18 33.54 18.74 1.66
C THR A 18 34.49 17.55 1.67
N VAL A 19 34.02 16.35 2.04
CA VAL A 19 34.86 15.15 2.07
C VAL A 19 35.38 14.79 0.67
N ARG A 20 34.68 15.16 -0.41
CA ARG A 20 35.11 14.90 -1.80
C ARG A 20 36.29 15.78 -2.24
N GLU A 21 36.57 16.87 -1.54
CA GLU A 21 37.64 17.82 -1.86
C GLU A 21 38.94 17.52 -1.09
N VAL A 22 38.91 16.57 -0.15
CA VAL A 22 40.08 16.21 0.67
C VAL A 22 41.13 15.48 -0.17
N PRO A 23 42.44 15.72 0.06
CA PRO A 23 43.50 15.01 -0.65
C PRO A 23 43.34 13.49 -0.63
N ASP A 24 43.66 12.88 -1.76
CA ASP A 24 43.56 11.43 -1.96
C ASP A 24 44.75 10.71 -1.31
N THR A 25 44.47 9.97 -0.25
CA THR A 25 45.47 9.28 0.59
C THR A 25 44.97 7.86 0.90
N PRO A 26 45.86 6.93 1.31
CA PRO A 26 45.43 5.61 1.78
C PRO A 26 44.36 5.67 2.87
N GLN A 27 44.41 6.66 3.76
CA GLN A 27 43.45 6.87 4.83
C GLN A 27 42.10 7.35 4.30
N THR A 28 42.08 8.33 3.38
CA THR A 28 40.84 8.89 2.84
C THR A 28 40.09 7.92 1.90
N ARG A 29 40.79 6.91 1.37
CA ARG A 29 40.18 5.79 0.62
C ARG A 29 39.64 4.67 1.52
N ALA A 30 40.06 4.59 2.78
CA ALA A 30 39.68 3.50 3.67
C ALA A 30 38.18 3.58 4.03
N PRO A 31 37.45 2.44 4.10
CA PRO A 31 36.04 2.44 4.50
C PRO A 31 35.78 3.13 5.85
N ALA A 32 36.70 2.98 6.81
CA ALA A 32 36.61 3.61 8.13
C ALA A 32 36.63 5.15 8.12
N TYR A 33 37.07 5.79 7.03
CA TYR A 33 37.06 7.25 6.88
C TYR A 33 35.74 7.79 6.30
N ARG A 34 34.89 6.93 5.72
CA ARG A 34 33.62 7.35 5.14
C ARG A 34 32.68 7.86 6.25
N LEU A 35 31.89 8.88 5.93
CA LEU A 35 30.84 9.36 6.82
C LEU A 35 29.77 8.27 7.00
N ALA A 36 29.49 7.87 8.24
CA ALA A 36 28.62 6.72 8.53
C ALA A 36 27.21 6.80 7.91
N PHE A 37 26.62 8.01 7.85
CA PHE A 37 25.29 8.22 7.26
C PHE A 37 25.30 8.24 5.72
N ALA A 38 26.47 8.28 5.09
CA ALA A 38 26.68 8.29 3.65
C ALA A 38 27.51 7.07 3.18
N ASP A 39 27.61 6.03 4.01
CA ASP A 39 28.32 4.78 3.70
C ASP A 39 27.32 3.62 3.56
N PRO A 40 26.95 3.23 2.33
CA PRO A 40 26.01 2.14 2.10
C PRO A 40 26.47 0.81 2.68
N GLU A 41 27.77 0.51 2.62
CA GLU A 41 28.32 -0.77 3.13
C GLU A 41 28.15 -0.86 4.65
N PHE A 42 28.34 0.26 5.36
CA PHE A 42 28.07 0.33 6.79
C PHE A 42 26.58 0.16 7.09
N LEU A 43 25.70 0.83 6.32
CA LEU A 43 24.25 0.74 6.50
C LEU A 43 23.67 -0.65 6.17
N TRP A 44 24.31 -1.42 5.31
CA TRP A 44 23.85 -2.77 4.94
C TRP A 44 24.16 -3.84 5.97
N ARG A 45 25.04 -3.55 6.94
CA ARG A 45 25.36 -4.45 8.05
C ARG A 45 24.13 -4.85 8.85
N ASP A 46 24.13 -6.07 9.36
CA ASP A 46 22.99 -6.61 10.12
C ASP A 46 22.70 -5.81 11.39
N GLU A 47 23.72 -5.27 12.05
CA GLU A 47 23.56 -4.44 13.25
C GLU A 47 22.81 -3.12 12.95
N LEU A 48 22.81 -2.68 11.69
CA LEU A 48 22.14 -1.45 11.24
C LEU A 48 20.74 -1.74 10.69
N ARG A 49 20.24 -2.98 10.81
CA ARG A 49 18.85 -3.33 10.47
C ARG A 49 17.82 -2.43 11.17
N PRO A 50 17.93 -2.09 12.48
CA PRO A 50 16.98 -1.18 13.13
C PRO A 50 16.94 0.21 12.48
N VAL A 51 18.08 0.71 12.02
CA VAL A 51 18.16 2.01 11.32
C VAL A 51 17.47 1.91 9.96
N ARG A 52 17.68 0.83 9.20
CA ARG A 52 17.00 0.61 7.91
C ARG A 52 15.49 0.48 8.07
N LEU A 53 15.03 -0.24 9.09
CA LEU A 53 13.60 -0.33 9.44
C LEU A 53 13.02 1.06 9.77
N GLN A 54 13.74 1.87 10.54
CA GLN A 54 13.33 3.24 10.84
C GLN A 54 13.22 4.11 9.58
N LEU A 55 14.17 4.00 8.65
CA LEU A 55 14.12 4.73 7.37
C LEU A 55 12.91 4.33 6.52
N GLU A 56 12.60 3.03 6.43
CA GLU A 56 11.41 2.55 5.70
C GLU A 56 10.09 2.93 6.40
N LEU A 57 10.09 3.10 7.72
CA LEU A 57 8.93 3.65 8.42
C LEU A 57 8.78 5.15 8.14
N MET A 58 9.86 5.92 8.22
CA MET A 58 9.83 7.38 8.17
C MET A 58 9.67 7.95 6.75
N LYS A 59 10.36 7.38 5.74
CA LYS A 59 10.38 7.98 4.39
C LYS A 59 8.98 8.09 3.77
N PRO A 60 8.15 7.02 3.73
CA PRO A 60 6.80 7.13 3.19
C PRO A 60 5.92 8.05 4.04
N GLU A 61 6.05 7.99 5.36
CA GLU A 61 5.29 8.84 6.28
C GLU A 61 5.53 10.33 6.05
N LEU A 62 6.79 10.74 5.98
CA LEU A 62 7.18 12.13 5.75
C LEU A 62 6.71 12.61 4.37
N LEU A 63 6.95 11.83 3.32
CA LEU A 63 6.60 12.23 1.96
C LEU A 63 5.08 12.26 1.75
N MET A 64 4.32 11.30 2.28
CA MET A 64 2.85 11.35 2.24
C MET A 64 2.31 12.56 3.01
N LYS A 65 2.91 12.90 4.16
CA LYS A 65 2.52 14.09 4.93
C LYS A 65 2.82 15.40 4.18
N GLU A 66 4.00 15.51 3.57
CA GLU A 66 4.38 16.66 2.73
C GLU A 66 3.44 16.82 1.53
N TYR A 67 2.98 15.70 0.96
CA TYR A 67 2.00 15.69 -0.12
C TYR A 67 0.57 16.03 0.35
N GLY A 68 0.31 16.00 1.66
CA GLY A 68 -1.00 16.25 2.26
C GLY A 68 -1.96 15.07 2.16
N ILE A 69 -1.46 13.83 2.28
CA ILE A 69 -2.30 12.63 2.34
C ILE A 69 -2.80 12.43 3.76
N GLU A 70 -4.11 12.53 3.98
CA GLU A 70 -4.70 12.38 5.31
C GLU A 70 -5.19 10.95 5.59
N SER A 71 -5.81 10.32 4.59
CA SER A 71 -6.34 8.96 4.68
C SER A 71 -6.30 8.26 3.34
N THR A 72 -6.34 6.92 3.37
CA THR A 72 -6.23 6.08 2.20
C THR A 72 -7.39 5.08 2.08
N ILE A 73 -7.68 4.68 0.85
CA ILE A 73 -8.53 3.53 0.56
C ILE A 73 -7.60 2.44 0.02
N VAL A 74 -7.48 1.36 0.77
CA VAL A 74 -6.54 0.28 0.47
C VAL A 74 -7.18 -0.70 -0.49
N LEU A 75 -6.53 -0.95 -1.64
CA LEU A 75 -6.97 -1.94 -2.61
C LEU A 75 -5.97 -3.11 -2.68
N PHE A 76 -6.46 -4.30 -2.36
CA PHE A 76 -5.73 -5.56 -2.55
C PHE A 76 -6.44 -6.45 -3.56
N GLY A 77 -5.65 -7.23 -4.31
CA GLY A 77 -6.18 -8.19 -5.26
C GLY A 77 -5.09 -8.85 -6.09
N SER A 78 -5.49 -9.74 -6.99
CA SER A 78 -4.55 -10.48 -7.83
C SER A 78 -3.73 -9.57 -8.75
N ALA A 79 -2.41 -9.77 -8.74
CA ALA A 79 -1.49 -9.21 -9.73
C ALA A 79 -1.60 -9.89 -11.12
N ARG A 80 -2.46 -10.92 -11.25
CA ARG A 80 -2.54 -11.78 -12.44
C ARG A 80 -3.82 -11.60 -13.25
N ILE A 81 -4.82 -10.87 -12.73
CA ILE A 81 -6.05 -10.59 -13.46
C ILE A 81 -5.69 -9.59 -14.58
N PRO A 82 -5.84 -9.92 -15.87
CA PRO A 82 -5.53 -8.99 -16.94
C PRO A 82 -6.59 -7.89 -17.03
N GLU A 83 -6.26 -6.78 -17.71
CA GLU A 83 -7.29 -5.83 -18.11
C GLU A 83 -8.25 -6.49 -19.13
N PRO A 84 -9.52 -6.05 -19.23
CA PRO A 84 -10.51 -6.69 -20.10
C PRO A 84 -10.10 -6.79 -21.56
N ALA A 85 -9.38 -5.79 -22.09
CA ALA A 85 -8.87 -5.80 -23.46
C ALA A 85 -7.90 -6.98 -23.72
N ARG A 86 -7.23 -7.44 -22.67
CA ARG A 86 -6.29 -8.58 -22.67
C ARG A 86 -6.89 -9.83 -22.05
N ARG A 87 -8.23 -9.95 -22.00
CA ARG A 87 -8.94 -11.13 -21.48
C ARG A 87 -8.46 -12.44 -22.09
N ALA A 88 -8.12 -12.45 -23.39
CA ALA A 88 -7.62 -13.62 -24.09
C ALA A 88 -6.24 -14.10 -23.61
N GLU A 89 -5.47 -13.26 -22.92
CA GLU A 89 -4.16 -13.60 -22.35
C GLU A 89 -4.28 -14.28 -20.97
N ALA A 90 -5.50 -14.39 -20.43
CA ALA A 90 -5.73 -15.05 -19.14
C ALA A 90 -5.33 -16.53 -19.19
N ARG A 91 -4.62 -16.98 -18.15
CA ARG A 91 -4.10 -18.35 -18.06
C ARG A 91 -5.18 -19.42 -17.90
N THR A 92 -6.37 -19.03 -17.43
CA THR A 92 -7.51 -19.92 -17.21
C THR A 92 -8.80 -19.17 -17.55
N GLU A 93 -9.86 -19.91 -17.88
CA GLU A 93 -11.20 -19.34 -18.12
C GLU A 93 -11.70 -18.56 -16.89
N THR A 94 -11.52 -19.10 -15.69
CA THR A 94 -11.88 -18.42 -14.44
C THR A 94 -11.14 -17.08 -14.29
N LEU A 95 -9.85 -17.03 -14.65
CA LEU A 95 -9.09 -15.78 -14.59
C LEU A 95 -9.55 -14.80 -15.69
N ALA A 96 -10.01 -15.29 -16.83
CA ALA A 96 -10.62 -14.49 -17.88
C ALA A 96 -11.96 -13.88 -17.39
N ASP A 97 -12.76 -14.62 -16.65
CA ASP A 97 -13.99 -14.10 -16.03
C ASP A 97 -13.70 -13.05 -14.96
N PHE A 98 -12.57 -13.18 -14.26
CA PHE A 98 -12.16 -12.20 -13.24
C PHE A 98 -11.74 -10.85 -13.83
N THR A 99 -11.61 -10.70 -15.15
CA THR A 99 -11.40 -9.38 -15.79
C THR A 99 -12.48 -8.36 -15.41
N ARG A 100 -13.70 -8.79 -15.08
CA ARG A 100 -14.75 -7.91 -14.54
C ARG A 100 -14.32 -7.21 -13.24
N TYR A 101 -13.53 -7.88 -12.40
CA TYR A 101 -13.02 -7.28 -11.15
C TYR A 101 -11.96 -6.22 -11.42
N TYR A 102 -11.26 -6.28 -12.56
CA TYR A 102 -10.39 -5.18 -12.99
C TYR A 102 -11.22 -3.93 -13.27
N ASP A 103 -12.33 -4.06 -14.01
CA ASP A 103 -13.22 -2.93 -14.28
C ASP A 103 -13.86 -2.38 -13.01
N GLU A 104 -14.34 -3.24 -12.11
CA GLU A 104 -14.90 -2.82 -10.83
C GLU A 104 -13.86 -2.12 -9.95
N ALA A 105 -12.62 -2.61 -9.88
CA ALA A 105 -11.54 -1.96 -9.14
C ALA A 105 -11.21 -0.58 -9.70
N ARG A 106 -11.12 -0.45 -11.02
CA ARG A 106 -10.87 0.82 -11.72
C ARG A 106 -12.01 1.81 -11.50
N LYS A 107 -13.26 1.35 -11.63
CA LYS A 107 -14.47 2.16 -11.42
C LYS A 107 -14.58 2.62 -9.97
N PHE A 108 -14.38 1.71 -9.01
CA PHE A 108 -14.37 2.02 -7.59
C PHE A 108 -13.32 3.07 -7.25
N ALA A 109 -12.08 2.89 -7.71
CA ALA A 109 -11.00 3.83 -7.48
C ALA A 109 -11.28 5.21 -8.08
N ARG A 110 -11.85 5.26 -9.29
CA ARG A 110 -12.30 6.51 -9.93
C ARG A 110 -13.34 7.23 -9.07
N MET A 111 -14.40 6.55 -8.64
CA MET A 111 -15.46 7.15 -7.83
C MET A 111 -14.95 7.67 -6.49
N MET A 112 -14.10 6.90 -5.80
CA MET A 112 -13.50 7.34 -4.54
C MET A 112 -12.58 8.55 -4.73
N THR A 113 -11.86 8.60 -5.85
CA THR A 113 -10.97 9.73 -6.17
C THR A 113 -11.75 11.00 -6.52
N GLU A 114 -12.83 10.90 -7.31
CA GLU A 114 -13.72 12.02 -7.62
C GLU A 114 -14.31 12.64 -6.34
N LYS A 115 -14.64 11.80 -5.34
CA LYS A 115 -15.09 12.25 -4.00
C LYS A 115 -13.94 12.82 -3.17
N SER A 116 -12.76 12.19 -3.18
CA SER A 116 -11.55 12.64 -2.48
C SER A 116 -11.17 14.07 -2.82
N GLN A 117 -11.22 14.41 -4.11
CA GLN A 117 -10.86 15.74 -4.61
C GLN A 117 -11.79 16.85 -4.10
N GLN A 118 -13.05 16.53 -3.78
CA GLN A 118 -14.00 17.49 -3.23
C GLN A 118 -13.69 17.83 -1.76
N ASN A 119 -13.00 16.92 -1.05
CA ASN A 119 -12.83 16.97 0.40
C ASN A 119 -11.38 17.25 0.86
N GLY A 120 -10.42 17.47 -0.04
CA GLY A 120 -9.06 17.87 0.33
C GLY A 120 -8.06 16.72 0.54
N LYS A 121 -8.08 15.69 -0.32
CA LYS A 121 -7.15 14.54 -0.32
C LYS A 121 -7.33 13.54 0.84
N HIS A 122 -8.57 13.37 1.30
CA HIS A 122 -8.98 12.19 2.07
C HIS A 122 -9.27 11.02 1.14
N HIS A 123 -9.14 9.77 1.60
CA HIS A 123 -9.52 8.57 0.82
C HIS A 123 -8.71 8.38 -0.48
N VAL A 124 -7.42 8.69 -0.45
CA VAL A 124 -6.53 8.49 -1.61
C VAL A 124 -6.29 7.00 -1.85
N ILE A 125 -6.35 6.57 -3.12
CA ILE A 125 -6.16 5.17 -3.48
C ILE A 125 -4.71 4.75 -3.20
N VAL A 126 -4.54 3.66 -2.45
CA VAL A 126 -3.25 3.02 -2.20
C VAL A 126 -3.30 1.55 -2.58
N THR A 127 -2.27 1.11 -3.32
CA THR A 127 -2.14 -0.29 -3.77
C THR A 127 -0.70 -0.76 -3.58
N GLY A 128 -0.44 -2.04 -3.88
CA GLY A 128 0.93 -2.57 -3.92
C GLY A 128 1.76 -2.14 -5.14
N GLY A 129 1.20 -1.33 -6.04
CA GLY A 129 1.90 -0.76 -7.21
C GLY A 129 2.22 -1.75 -8.33
N GLY A 130 1.76 -3.00 -8.25
CA GLY A 130 1.95 -4.01 -9.28
C GLY A 130 0.88 -3.98 -10.39
N PRO A 131 0.88 -4.96 -11.31
CA PRO A 131 -0.13 -5.13 -12.34
C PRO A 131 -1.48 -5.65 -11.79
N GLY A 132 -2.45 -5.86 -12.66
CA GLY A 132 -3.76 -6.45 -12.33
C GLY A 132 -4.64 -5.52 -11.51
N ILE A 133 -5.24 -6.01 -10.42
CA ILE A 133 -6.15 -5.20 -9.60
C ILE A 133 -5.47 -3.96 -9.04
N MET A 134 -4.19 -4.07 -8.67
CA MET A 134 -3.42 -2.92 -8.16
C MET A 134 -3.31 -1.83 -9.22
N GLU A 135 -2.95 -2.20 -10.44
CA GLU A 135 -2.93 -1.29 -11.59
C GLU A 135 -4.31 -0.71 -11.89
N ALA A 136 -5.37 -1.53 -11.87
CA ALA A 136 -6.73 -1.07 -12.08
C ALA A 136 -7.12 0.06 -11.10
N GLY A 137 -6.78 -0.13 -9.82
CA GLY A 137 -6.99 0.88 -8.78
C GLY A 137 -6.21 2.17 -9.05
N ASN A 138 -4.89 2.07 -9.28
CA ASN A 138 -4.06 3.24 -9.58
C ASN A 138 -4.55 3.98 -10.85
N ARG A 139 -4.90 3.23 -11.89
CA ARG A 139 -5.43 3.74 -13.16
C ARG A 139 -6.75 4.47 -12.98
N GLY A 140 -7.68 3.91 -12.22
CA GLY A 140 -8.97 4.55 -11.93
C GLY A 140 -8.80 5.91 -11.26
N ALA A 141 -7.88 6.01 -10.29
CA ALA A 141 -7.54 7.27 -9.64
C ALA A 141 -6.86 8.27 -10.59
N ALA A 142 -5.92 7.81 -11.41
CA ALA A 142 -5.23 8.65 -12.39
C ALA A 142 -6.19 9.21 -13.44
N GLU A 143 -7.14 8.41 -13.93
CA GLU A 143 -8.15 8.82 -14.90
C GLU A 143 -9.18 9.81 -14.34
N ALA A 144 -9.41 9.80 -13.02
CA ALA A 144 -10.15 10.84 -12.32
C ALA A 144 -9.34 12.15 -12.14
N GLY A 145 -8.10 12.21 -12.61
CA GLY A 145 -7.19 13.35 -12.42
C GLY A 145 -6.65 13.48 -10.99
N GLY A 146 -6.80 12.45 -10.17
CA GLY A 146 -6.28 12.43 -8.80
C GLY A 146 -4.89 11.83 -8.71
N VAL A 147 -4.41 11.70 -7.47
CA VAL A 147 -3.15 11.02 -7.16
C VAL A 147 -3.41 9.62 -6.64
N SER A 148 -2.43 8.73 -6.79
CA SER A 148 -2.51 7.37 -6.29
C SER A 148 -1.15 6.90 -5.76
N ILE A 149 -1.18 6.08 -4.71
CA ILE A 149 -0.01 5.63 -3.98
C ILE A 149 0.32 4.19 -4.40
N GLY A 150 1.61 3.93 -4.61
CA GLY A 150 2.15 2.59 -4.85
C GLY A 150 3.13 2.22 -3.77
N LEU A 151 2.80 1.23 -2.94
CA LEU A 151 3.71 0.64 -1.97
C LEU A 151 4.32 -0.61 -2.60
N ASN A 152 5.36 -0.47 -3.41
CA ASN A 152 6.05 -1.57 -4.08
C ASN A 152 7.00 -2.31 -3.12
N ILE A 153 7.47 -3.49 -3.51
CA ILE A 153 8.47 -4.23 -2.74
C ILE A 153 9.45 -4.92 -3.67
N VAL A 154 10.72 -4.99 -3.26
CA VAL A 154 11.76 -5.71 -4.00
C VAL A 154 11.45 -7.21 -3.98
N LEU A 155 11.29 -7.81 -5.15
CA LEU A 155 11.05 -9.24 -5.35
C LEU A 155 12.14 -9.84 -6.27
N PRO A 156 12.41 -11.16 -6.21
CA PRO A 156 13.41 -11.81 -7.07
C PRO A 156 13.19 -11.65 -8.58
N HIS A 157 11.94 -11.48 -8.98
CA HIS A 157 11.56 -11.08 -10.33
C HIS A 157 10.89 -9.72 -10.23
N GLU A 158 11.67 -8.68 -10.49
CA GLU A 158 11.25 -7.30 -10.30
C GLU A 158 10.15 -6.96 -11.31
N GLN A 159 9.03 -6.44 -10.79
CA GLN A 159 7.99 -5.83 -11.59
C GLN A 159 8.17 -4.33 -11.45
N ALA A 160 8.36 -3.64 -12.57
CA ALA A 160 8.28 -2.18 -12.57
C ALA A 160 6.94 -1.77 -11.96
N PRO A 161 6.89 -0.70 -11.14
CA PRO A 161 5.62 -0.15 -10.70
C PRO A 161 4.75 0.17 -11.91
N ASN A 162 3.44 -0.02 -11.78
CA ASN A 162 2.53 0.37 -12.86
C ASN A 162 2.61 1.89 -13.09
N GLU A 163 2.42 2.32 -14.34
CA GLU A 163 2.66 3.71 -14.76
C GLU A 163 1.59 4.70 -14.27
N TYR A 164 0.56 4.23 -13.58
CA TYR A 164 -0.53 5.05 -13.06
C TYR A 164 -0.31 5.49 -11.60
N VAL A 165 0.72 4.96 -10.94
CA VAL A 165 1.17 5.44 -9.62
C VAL A 165 1.74 6.86 -9.78
N THR A 166 1.37 7.77 -8.89
CA THR A 166 1.97 9.10 -8.86
C THR A 166 3.46 9.00 -8.52
N PRO A 167 4.40 9.54 -9.34
CA PRO A 167 5.84 9.33 -9.14
C PRO A 167 6.35 9.68 -7.73
N ASP A 168 5.89 10.80 -7.16
CA ASP A 168 6.28 11.24 -5.81
C ASP A 168 5.69 10.38 -4.67
N LEU A 169 4.76 9.48 -5.01
CA LEU A 169 4.07 8.55 -4.09
C LEU A 169 4.32 7.08 -4.47
N CYS A 170 5.39 6.82 -5.22
CA CYS A 170 5.85 5.47 -5.55
C CYS A 170 6.99 5.06 -4.61
N PHE A 171 6.66 4.25 -3.61
CA PHE A 171 7.60 3.81 -2.58
C PHE A 171 8.04 2.37 -2.84
N ASN A 172 9.33 2.08 -2.69
CA ASN A 172 9.87 0.73 -2.83
C ASN A 172 10.43 0.25 -1.49
N PHE A 173 9.84 -0.82 -0.95
CA PHE A 173 10.18 -1.39 0.34
C PHE A 173 11.13 -2.58 0.19
N HIS A 174 11.90 -2.85 1.25
CA HIS A 174 12.63 -4.10 1.40
C HIS A 174 11.98 -4.99 2.47
N TYR A 175 11.41 -4.42 3.53
CA TYR A 175 10.77 -5.19 4.59
C TYR A 175 9.25 -5.28 4.42
N PHE A 176 8.74 -6.51 4.25
CA PHE A 176 7.29 -6.77 4.18
C PHE A 176 6.52 -6.19 5.36
N GLY A 177 7.01 -6.37 6.59
CA GLY A 177 6.29 -5.90 7.78
C GLY A 177 6.08 -4.39 7.79
N ILE A 178 7.07 -3.59 7.37
CA ILE A 178 6.93 -2.13 7.33
C ILE A 178 5.98 -1.70 6.20
N ARG A 179 6.03 -2.37 5.05
CA ARG A 179 5.09 -2.15 3.95
C ARG A 179 3.64 -2.41 4.39
N LYS A 180 3.40 -3.53 5.08
CA LYS A 180 2.10 -3.93 5.62
C LYS A 180 1.55 -2.89 6.59
N MET A 181 2.39 -2.41 7.50
CA MET A 181 2.03 -1.30 8.40
C MET A 181 1.58 -0.06 7.61
N HIS A 182 2.31 0.36 6.57
CA HIS A 182 1.96 1.55 5.78
C HIS A 182 0.64 1.45 5.03
N PHE A 183 0.17 0.25 4.68
CA PHE A 183 -1.19 0.10 4.15
C PHE A 183 -2.23 0.51 5.19
N LEU A 184 -2.01 0.17 6.46
CA LEU A 184 -3.03 0.26 7.51
C LEU A 184 -2.94 1.55 8.34
N LEU A 185 -1.77 2.19 8.43
CA LEU A 185 -1.54 3.42 9.21
C LEU A 185 -2.52 4.56 8.88
N ARG A 186 -3.06 4.58 7.65
CA ARG A 186 -3.97 5.62 7.14
C ARG A 186 -5.26 5.08 6.57
N ALA A 187 -5.49 3.77 6.69
CA ALA A 187 -6.63 3.12 6.05
C ALA A 187 -7.94 3.67 6.62
N ALA A 188 -8.74 4.29 5.77
CA ALA A 188 -10.13 4.67 6.06
C ALA A 188 -11.13 3.64 5.55
N ALA A 189 -10.73 2.79 4.59
CA ALA A 189 -11.45 1.59 4.17
C ALA A 189 -10.48 0.61 3.49
N ILE A 190 -10.86 -0.66 3.47
CA ILE A 190 -10.08 -1.75 2.86
C ILE A 190 -10.98 -2.49 1.87
N ALA A 191 -10.55 -2.58 0.62
CA ALA A 191 -11.23 -3.31 -0.46
C ALA A 191 -10.37 -4.49 -0.92
N ILE A 192 -10.89 -5.70 -0.75
CA ILE A 192 -10.24 -6.95 -1.13
C ILE A 192 -10.96 -7.54 -2.34
N PHE A 193 -10.26 -7.57 -3.47
CA PHE A 193 -10.69 -8.23 -4.70
C PHE A 193 -10.10 -9.65 -4.79
N PRO A 194 -10.66 -10.54 -5.64
CA PRO A 194 -10.14 -11.89 -5.81
C PRO A 194 -8.63 -11.93 -6.07
N GLY A 195 -7.95 -12.80 -5.32
CA GLY A 195 -6.51 -12.74 -5.15
C GLY A 195 -5.89 -14.07 -4.71
N GLY A 196 -4.56 -14.09 -4.69
CA GLY A 196 -3.78 -15.24 -4.23
C GLY A 196 -3.23 -15.04 -2.82
N PHE A 197 -2.09 -15.67 -2.52
CA PHE A 197 -1.47 -15.62 -1.19
C PHE A 197 -1.20 -14.20 -0.67
N GLY A 198 -0.69 -13.29 -1.50
CA GLY A 198 -0.46 -11.91 -1.05
C GLY A 198 -1.75 -11.22 -0.62
N THR A 199 -2.85 -11.42 -1.34
CA THR A 199 -4.15 -10.85 -0.99
C THR A 199 -4.71 -11.49 0.28
N LEU A 200 -4.58 -12.80 0.44
CA LEU A 200 -5.02 -13.52 1.63
C LEU A 200 -4.23 -13.10 2.87
N ASP A 201 -2.91 -12.94 2.74
CA ASP A 201 -2.01 -12.47 3.80
C ASP A 201 -2.46 -11.10 4.33
N GLU A 202 -2.64 -10.12 3.44
CA GLU A 202 -3.11 -8.78 3.84
C GLU A 202 -4.54 -8.79 4.41
N MET A 203 -5.43 -9.61 3.83
CA MET A 203 -6.82 -9.74 4.32
C MET A 203 -6.86 -10.29 5.75
N PHE A 204 -6.16 -11.40 6.01
CA PHE A 204 -6.15 -12.01 7.34
C PHE A 204 -5.39 -11.15 8.36
N GLU A 205 -4.32 -10.46 7.96
CA GLU A 205 -3.62 -9.53 8.85
C GLU A 205 -4.55 -8.39 9.30
N ALA A 206 -5.21 -7.72 8.36
CA ALA A 206 -6.10 -6.61 8.67
C ALA A 206 -7.31 -7.06 9.50
N LEU A 207 -7.94 -8.21 9.16
CA LEU A 207 -9.02 -8.78 9.97
C LEU A 207 -8.55 -9.11 11.39
N THR A 208 -7.36 -9.69 11.55
CA THR A 208 -6.80 -10.01 12.87
C THR A 208 -6.54 -8.75 13.69
N LEU A 209 -6.02 -7.69 13.07
CA LEU A 209 -5.75 -6.42 13.76
C LEU A 209 -7.05 -5.75 14.24
N ILE A 210 -8.11 -5.78 13.43
CA ILE A 210 -9.43 -5.27 13.83
C ILE A 210 -10.04 -6.16 14.93
N GLN A 211 -10.04 -7.48 14.75
CA GLN A 211 -10.57 -8.45 15.71
C GLN A 211 -9.91 -8.31 17.10
N THR A 212 -8.61 -8.03 17.13
CA THR A 212 -7.82 -7.90 18.36
C THR A 212 -7.76 -6.47 18.91
N GLU A 213 -8.54 -5.54 18.34
CA GLU A 213 -8.61 -4.13 18.73
C GLU A 213 -7.23 -3.42 18.67
N ARG A 214 -6.33 -3.91 17.82
CA ARG A 214 -5.04 -3.27 17.52
C ARG A 214 -5.15 -2.22 16.42
N MET A 215 -6.27 -2.21 15.71
CA MET A 215 -6.66 -1.22 14.71
C MET A 215 -8.13 -0.90 14.90
N ASP A 216 -8.51 0.37 14.75
CA ASP A 216 -9.92 0.77 14.73
C ASP A 216 -10.66 0.06 13.59
N PRO A 217 -11.93 -0.32 13.77
CA PRO A 217 -12.72 -0.89 12.68
C PRO A 217 -12.86 0.14 11.56
N VAL A 218 -12.81 -0.34 10.32
CA VAL A 218 -13.04 0.44 9.09
C VAL A 218 -13.95 -0.37 8.16
N PRO A 219 -14.62 0.24 7.16
CA PRO A 219 -15.31 -0.52 6.12
C PRO A 219 -14.34 -1.53 5.49
N PHE A 220 -14.67 -2.82 5.62
CA PHE A 220 -13.88 -3.92 5.08
C PHE A 220 -14.72 -4.66 4.04
N LEU A 221 -14.33 -4.52 2.77
CA LEU A 221 -15.14 -4.92 1.62
C LEU A 221 -14.52 -6.13 0.94
N LEU A 222 -15.30 -7.19 0.77
CA LEU A 222 -14.93 -8.36 -0.01
C LEU A 222 -15.69 -8.34 -1.34
N PHE A 223 -14.97 -8.08 -2.44
CA PHE A 223 -15.56 -8.10 -3.78
C PHE A 223 -15.72 -9.53 -4.29
N GLY A 224 -16.94 -9.88 -4.72
CA GLY A 224 -17.23 -11.18 -5.33
C GLY A 224 -17.43 -12.30 -4.32
N ARG A 225 -18.61 -12.35 -3.70
CA ARG A 225 -18.96 -13.34 -2.66
C ARG A 225 -18.66 -14.78 -3.07
N ASP A 226 -19.07 -15.17 -4.27
CA ASP A 226 -18.92 -16.53 -4.81
C ASP A 226 -17.46 -17.01 -4.83
N PHE A 227 -16.49 -16.10 -4.97
CA PHE A 227 -15.07 -16.45 -4.91
C PHE A 227 -14.67 -16.74 -3.47
N TRP A 228 -14.99 -15.84 -2.54
CA TRP A 228 -14.55 -15.93 -1.16
C TRP A 228 -15.16 -17.11 -0.41
N GLU A 229 -16.45 -17.41 -0.62
CA GLU A 229 -17.11 -18.57 0.01
C GLU A 229 -16.53 -19.92 -0.47
N LYS A 230 -15.92 -19.95 -1.68
CA LYS A 230 -15.20 -21.14 -2.17
C LYS A 230 -13.79 -21.25 -1.61
N VAL A 231 -13.16 -20.14 -1.28
CA VAL A 231 -11.76 -20.09 -0.79
C VAL A 231 -11.69 -20.27 0.71
N VAL A 232 -12.60 -19.63 1.46
CA VAL A 232 -12.65 -19.67 2.92
C VAL A 232 -14.07 -20.02 3.37
N ASN A 233 -14.21 -21.13 4.08
CA ASN A 233 -15.46 -21.47 4.75
C ASN A 233 -15.49 -20.78 6.13
N TRP A 234 -16.01 -19.57 6.18
CA TRP A 234 -16.08 -18.76 7.39
C TRP A 234 -16.95 -19.38 8.49
N ASP A 235 -18.06 -20.01 8.10
CA ASP A 235 -18.95 -20.71 9.03
C ASP A 235 -18.21 -21.83 9.75
N ALA A 236 -17.42 -22.62 9.02
CA ALA A 236 -16.62 -23.68 9.62
C ALA A 236 -15.60 -23.14 10.65
N LEU A 237 -15.00 -21.97 10.42
CA LEU A 237 -14.11 -21.34 11.40
C LEU A 237 -14.83 -20.93 12.69
N ALA A 238 -16.06 -20.41 12.55
CA ALA A 238 -16.89 -20.02 13.68
C ALA A 238 -17.45 -21.23 14.43
N GLU A 239 -17.91 -22.26 13.71
CA GLU A 239 -18.40 -23.52 14.27
C GLU A 239 -17.30 -24.30 15.00
N ALA A 240 -16.08 -24.29 14.46
CA ALA A 240 -14.91 -24.86 15.12
C ALA A 240 -14.44 -24.06 16.35
N GLY A 241 -15.00 -22.86 16.59
CA GLY A 241 -14.63 -21.99 17.70
C GLY A 241 -13.27 -21.31 17.55
N THR A 242 -12.70 -21.30 16.34
CA THR A 242 -11.42 -20.60 16.05
C THR A 242 -11.59 -19.09 15.85
N ILE A 243 -12.81 -18.64 15.56
CA ILE A 243 -13.25 -17.25 15.60
C ILE A 243 -14.62 -17.18 16.27
N ALA A 244 -15.01 -16.02 16.78
CA ALA A 244 -16.36 -15.81 17.28
C ALA A 244 -17.35 -15.61 16.12
N ARG A 245 -18.63 -15.98 16.31
CA ARG A 245 -19.66 -15.78 15.27
C ARG A 245 -19.81 -14.32 14.84
N ARG A 246 -19.62 -13.38 15.79
CA ARG A 246 -19.63 -11.93 15.53
C ARG A 246 -18.46 -11.47 14.66
N ASP A 247 -17.38 -12.24 14.54
CA ASP A 247 -16.23 -11.84 13.72
C ASP A 247 -16.57 -11.92 12.22
N LEU A 248 -17.64 -12.66 11.86
CA LEU A 248 -18.22 -12.66 10.52
C LEU A 248 -18.84 -11.30 10.15
N ASP A 249 -19.09 -10.45 11.14
CA ASP A 249 -19.63 -9.11 10.95
C ASP A 249 -18.53 -8.06 10.65
N LEU A 250 -17.24 -8.47 10.66
CA LEU A 250 -16.10 -7.58 10.40
C LEU A 250 -15.97 -7.15 8.94
N PHE A 251 -16.56 -7.89 8.01
CA PHE A 251 -16.50 -7.61 6.58
C PHE A 251 -17.87 -7.61 5.93
N THR A 252 -17.96 -6.99 4.76
CA THR A 252 -19.19 -6.93 3.95
C THR A 252 -18.88 -7.35 2.52
N TYR A 253 -19.69 -8.26 1.97
CA TYR A 253 -19.61 -8.62 0.56
C TYR A 253 -20.23 -7.53 -0.32
N VAL A 254 -19.56 -7.24 -1.44
CA VAL A 254 -20.03 -6.31 -2.47
C VAL A 254 -19.75 -6.91 -3.85
N GLU A 255 -20.58 -6.57 -4.84
CA GLU A 255 -20.40 -7.04 -6.23
C GLU A 255 -20.02 -5.89 -7.17
N THR A 256 -20.31 -4.64 -6.78
CA THR A 256 -20.07 -3.46 -7.63
C THR A 256 -19.37 -2.32 -6.88
N ALA A 257 -18.72 -1.44 -7.64
CA ALA A 257 -18.14 -0.20 -7.17
C ALA A 257 -19.18 0.69 -6.44
N GLU A 258 -20.40 0.79 -6.96
CA GLU A 258 -21.48 1.57 -6.35
C GLU A 258 -21.88 1.03 -4.97
N GLU A 259 -22.02 -0.29 -4.83
CA GLU A 259 -22.31 -0.92 -3.55
C GLU A 259 -21.20 -0.66 -2.53
N ALA A 260 -19.94 -0.81 -2.95
CA ALA A 260 -18.77 -0.53 -2.12
C ALA A 260 -18.73 0.92 -1.62
N VAL A 261 -18.95 1.89 -2.52
CA VAL A 261 -19.02 3.32 -2.18
C VAL A 261 -20.15 3.57 -1.19
N LYS A 262 -21.33 3.02 -1.43
CA LYS A 262 -22.48 3.16 -0.55
C LYS A 262 -22.18 2.63 0.86
N VAL A 263 -21.55 1.46 0.96
CA VAL A 263 -21.16 0.88 2.25
C VAL A 263 -20.20 1.82 3.00
N ILE A 264 -19.21 2.41 2.31
CA ILE A 264 -18.27 3.35 2.93
C ILE A 264 -18.99 4.62 3.42
N GLU A 265 -19.93 5.16 2.65
CA GLU A 265 -20.65 6.41 2.99
C GLU A 265 -21.65 6.21 4.15
N GLU A 266 -22.28 5.05 4.22
CA GLU A 266 -23.24 4.71 5.27
C GLU A 266 -22.58 4.10 6.52
N TRP A 267 -21.26 3.89 6.47
CA TRP A 267 -20.54 3.22 7.54
C TRP A 267 -20.53 4.07 8.82
N THR A 268 -20.90 3.40 9.91
CA THR A 268 -20.79 3.95 11.26
C THR A 268 -19.89 3.02 12.08
N PRO A 269 -18.92 3.57 12.85
CA PRO A 269 -18.07 2.76 13.69
C PRO A 269 -18.91 1.89 14.63
N ARG A 270 -18.75 0.57 14.53
CA ARG A 270 -19.35 -0.37 15.47
C ARG A 270 -18.54 -0.29 16.76
N ARG A 271 -19.18 0.16 17.85
CA ARG A 271 -18.61 0.18 19.19
C ARG A 271 -18.73 -1.19 19.84
#